data_AF-A0A2V1B2B2-F1
#
_entry.id   AF-A0A2V1B2B2-F1
#
_cell.length_a   1.000
_cell.length_b   1.000
_cell.length_c   1.000
_cell.angle_alpha   90.00
_cell.angle_beta   90.00
_cell.angle_gamma   90.00
#
_symmetry.space_group_name_H-M   'P 1'
#
loop_
_entity.id
_entity.type
_entity.pdbx_description
1 polymer ?
#
loop_
_entity_poly.entity_id
_entity_poly.type
_entity_poly.pdbx_seq_one_letter_code
_entity_poly.pdbx_strand_id
1 'polypeptide(L)'
;SASGTGTSTGASLLSVPTTGVLALDCPNIDDTELRMTLVETSVFAVICGRDYPGASNDILAVTAYSLTDCARACASYNRNSGSKICRGAAFKADLTANVPVNFGNCCKYPRWEIVVMC
;
A
#
# COMPACT_ATOMS: atom_id res chain seq x y z
N SER A 1 43.27 27.90 -19.03
CA SER A 1 42.86 26.48 -19.02
C SER A 1 41.80 26.29 -17.95
N ALA A 2 40.61 25.82 -18.30
CA ALA A 2 39.61 25.36 -17.33
C ALA A 2 38.91 24.13 -17.93
N SER A 3 39.41 22.95 -17.59
CA SER A 3 38.78 21.69 -17.95
C SER A 3 37.67 21.43 -16.95
N GLY A 4 36.42 21.57 -17.40
CA GLY A 4 35.25 21.22 -16.61
C GLY A 4 35.17 19.70 -16.44
N THR A 5 35.38 19.22 -15.22
CA THR A 5 35.18 17.83 -14.85
C THR A 5 33.68 17.55 -14.84
N GLY A 6 33.17 16.98 -15.93
CA GLY A 6 31.83 16.40 -15.98
C GLY A 6 31.75 15.24 -14.99
N THR A 7 31.04 15.46 -13.87
CA THR A 7 30.74 14.39 -12.92
C THR A 7 29.68 13.50 -13.54
N SER A 8 30.07 12.31 -13.97
CA SER A 8 29.15 11.25 -14.38
C SER A 8 28.48 10.66 -13.14
N THR A 9 27.26 11.11 -12.84
CA THR A 9 26.41 10.43 -11.86
C THR A 9 26.07 9.05 -12.41
N GLY A 10 26.78 8.02 -11.95
CA GLY A 10 26.42 6.64 -12.23
C GLY A 10 25.01 6.39 -11.71
N ALA A 11 24.07 6.09 -12.62
CA ALA A 11 22.72 5.73 -12.22
C ALA A 11 22.76 4.40 -11.48
N SER A 12 22.71 4.45 -10.15
CA SER A 12 22.40 3.26 -9.36
C SER A 12 20.99 2.82 -9.76
N LEU A 13 20.87 1.60 -10.28
CA LEU A 13 19.56 1.00 -10.54
C LEU A 13 18.83 0.90 -9.19
N LEU A 14 17.71 1.59 -9.05
CA LEU A 14 16.82 1.46 -7.90
C LEU A 14 16.33 0.01 -7.84
N SER A 15 16.84 -0.75 -6.86
CA SER A 15 16.32 -2.08 -6.55
C SER A 15 15.15 -1.92 -5.59
N VAL A 16 13.95 -2.29 -6.04
CA VAL A 16 12.74 -2.21 -5.23
C VAL A 16 12.51 -3.56 -4.57
N PRO A 17 12.35 -3.63 -3.24
CA PRO A 17 12.20 -4.92 -2.56
C PRO A 17 10.93 -5.63 -3.01
N THR A 18 11.05 -6.93 -3.27
CA THR A 18 9.93 -7.86 -3.51
C THR A 18 9.92 -9.02 -2.51
N THR A 19 10.86 -8.99 -1.55
CA THR A 19 11.04 -9.98 -0.50
C THR A 19 11.31 -9.28 0.83
N GLY A 20 11.12 -10.00 1.93
CA GLY A 20 11.20 -9.49 3.30
C GLY A 20 9.84 -9.16 3.90
N VAL A 21 9.88 -8.78 5.18
CA VAL A 21 8.69 -8.36 5.95
C VAL A 21 8.83 -6.88 6.24
N LEU A 22 7.81 -6.10 5.88
CA LEU A 22 7.74 -4.67 6.19
C LEU A 22 7.45 -4.50 7.68
N ALA A 23 8.19 -3.61 8.35
CA ALA A 23 7.96 -3.32 9.75
C ALA A 23 6.65 -2.55 9.92
N LEU A 24 5.75 -3.08 10.74
CA LEU A 24 4.49 -2.45 11.14
C LEU A 24 4.39 -2.49 12.66
N ASP A 25 4.04 -1.36 13.24
CA ASP A 25 3.91 -1.20 14.68
C ASP A 25 2.46 -1.42 15.12
N CYS A 26 1.93 -2.61 14.81
CA CYS A 26 0.54 -2.95 15.04
C CYS A 26 0.01 -2.63 16.45
N PRO A 27 0.74 -2.88 17.55
CA PRO A 27 0.26 -2.53 18.89
C PRO A 27 -0.09 -1.05 19.07
N ASN A 28 0.56 -0.16 18.32
CA ASN A 28 0.37 1.29 18.43
C ASN A 28 -0.52 1.89 17.33
N ILE A 29 -0.76 1.15 16.24
CA ILE A 29 -1.61 1.62 15.12
C ILE A 29 -2.94 0.87 15.01
N ASP A 30 -3.16 -0.18 15.79
CA ASP A 30 -4.45 -0.86 15.85
C ASP A 30 -5.55 0.05 16.38
N ASP A 31 -6.75 -0.09 15.85
CA ASP A 31 -7.91 0.78 16.10
C ASP A 31 -7.68 2.29 15.89
N THR A 32 -6.63 2.66 15.14
CA THR A 32 -6.39 4.06 14.76
C THR A 32 -7.06 4.42 13.44
N GLU A 33 -7.27 5.73 13.22
CA GLU A 33 -7.78 6.23 11.95
C GLU A 33 -6.64 6.73 11.05
N LEU A 34 -6.64 6.24 9.82
CA LEU A 34 -5.77 6.71 8.77
C LEU A 34 -6.55 7.64 7.84
N ARG A 35 -6.17 8.91 7.80
CA ARG A 35 -6.82 9.94 6.98
C ARG A 35 -6.03 10.20 5.70
N MET A 36 -6.68 10.03 4.56
CA MET A 36 -6.13 10.30 3.23
C MET A 36 -6.88 11.44 2.56
N THR A 37 -6.24 12.61 2.47
CA THR A 37 -6.77 13.74 1.73
C THR A 37 -6.07 13.83 0.37
N LEU A 38 -6.83 13.57 -0.69
CA LEU A 38 -6.40 13.82 -2.08
C LEU A 38 -7.14 15.04 -2.62
N VAL A 39 -8.45 14.89 -2.81
CA VAL A 39 -9.39 15.97 -3.17
C VAL A 39 -10.54 15.96 -2.16
N GLU A 40 -11.10 14.78 -1.93
CA GLU A 40 -11.93 14.46 -0.76
C GLU A 40 -11.06 13.78 0.30
N THR A 41 -11.47 13.89 1.58
CA THR A 41 -10.83 13.15 2.68
C THR A 41 -11.50 11.80 2.85
N SER A 42 -10.73 10.73 2.69
CA SER A 42 -11.14 9.36 3.02
C SER A 42 -10.57 9.00 4.39
N VAL A 43 -11.40 8.42 5.25
CA VAL A 43 -11.00 7.94 6.58
C VAL A 43 -11.08 6.42 6.58
N PHE A 44 -10.02 5.77 7.03
CA PHE A 44 -9.93 4.33 7.10
C PHE A 44 -9.58 3.92 8.53
N ALA A 45 -10.36 3.02 9.12
CA ALA A 45 -9.96 2.36 10.37
C ALA A 45 -8.86 1.34 10.06
N VAL A 46 -7.80 1.34 10.87
CA VAL A 46 -6.72 0.37 10.83
C VAL A 46 -7.04 -0.76 11.80
N ILE A 47 -7.11 -1.99 11.30
CA ILE A 47 -7.37 -3.18 12.12
C ILE A 47 -6.25 -4.18 11.90
N CYS A 48 -5.46 -4.42 12.94
CA CYS A 48 -4.35 -5.36 12.93
C CYS A 48 -4.80 -6.80 13.15
N GLY A 49 -4.03 -7.76 12.62
CA GLY A 49 -4.27 -9.19 12.78
C GLY A 49 -5.51 -9.74 12.07
N ARG A 50 -6.15 -8.93 11.23
CA ARG A 50 -7.32 -9.31 10.45
C ARG A 50 -6.93 -9.49 8.98
N ASP A 51 -7.49 -10.52 8.36
CA ASP A 51 -7.52 -10.69 6.92
C ASP A 51 -8.95 -10.84 6.45
N TYR A 52 -9.24 -10.36 5.26
CA TYR A 52 -10.50 -10.63 4.59
C TYR A 52 -10.27 -11.68 3.50
N PRO A 53 -10.50 -12.98 3.79
CA PRO A 53 -10.40 -14.01 2.77
C PRO A 53 -11.53 -13.82 1.75
N GLY A 54 -11.17 -13.54 0.50
CA GLY A 54 -12.15 -13.46 -0.58
C GLY A 54 -11.64 -12.76 -1.82
N ALA A 55 -10.85 -13.46 -2.63
CA ALA A 55 -10.34 -13.01 -3.94
C ALA A 55 -11.45 -12.48 -4.88
N SER A 56 -12.71 -12.88 -4.67
CA SER A 56 -13.86 -12.43 -5.46
C SER A 56 -14.28 -10.98 -5.19
N ASN A 57 -13.76 -10.34 -4.15
CA ASN A 57 -14.06 -8.94 -3.80
C ASN A 57 -12.86 -8.00 -3.97
N ASP A 58 -11.71 -8.53 -4.40
CA ASP A 58 -10.51 -7.74 -4.62
C ASP A 58 -10.62 -6.97 -5.95
N ILE A 59 -10.62 -5.65 -5.84
CA ILE A 59 -10.71 -4.72 -6.97
C ILE A 59 -9.38 -4.71 -7.74
N LEU A 60 -8.27 -4.68 -7.01
CA LEU A 60 -6.91 -4.65 -7.55
C LEU A 60 -5.90 -4.96 -6.43
N ALA A 61 -4.88 -5.77 -6.75
CA ALA A 61 -3.68 -5.93 -5.95
C ALA A 61 -2.56 -5.02 -6.45
N VAL A 62 -1.87 -4.33 -5.54
CA VAL A 62 -0.66 -3.55 -5.85
C VAL A 62 0.43 -3.85 -4.83
N THR A 63 1.69 -3.70 -5.23
CA THR A 63 2.81 -3.72 -4.28
C THR A 63 2.95 -2.35 -3.64
N ALA A 64 2.86 -2.30 -2.32
CA ALA A 64 3.01 -1.10 -1.50
C ALA A 64 4.00 -1.36 -0.36
N TYR A 65 4.79 -0.34 -0.04
CA TYR A 65 5.86 -0.42 0.97
C TYR A 65 5.50 0.22 2.31
N SER A 66 4.28 0.76 2.41
CA SER A 66 3.74 1.30 3.64
C SER A 66 2.21 1.14 3.67
N LEU A 67 1.66 1.04 4.87
CA LEU A 67 0.22 1.06 5.10
C LEU A 67 -0.43 2.32 4.50
N THR A 68 0.25 3.45 4.66
CA THR A 68 -0.14 4.77 4.13
C THR A 68 -0.26 4.77 2.61
N ASP A 69 0.71 4.17 1.91
CA ASP A 69 0.66 4.08 0.44
C ASP A 69 -0.44 3.13 -0.03
N CYS A 70 -0.70 2.05 0.72
CA CYS A 70 -1.81 1.16 0.44
C CYS A 70 -3.17 1.87 0.56
N ALA A 71 -3.37 2.65 1.63
CA ALA A 71 -4.55 3.48 1.83
C ALA A 71 -4.70 4.55 0.74
N ARG A 72 -3.60 5.24 0.43
CA ARG A 72 -3.55 6.24 -0.63
C ARG A 72 -3.90 5.64 -1.98
N ALA A 73 -3.47 4.40 -2.26
CA ALA A 73 -3.79 3.71 -3.50
C ALA A 73 -5.30 3.43 -3.63
N CYS A 74 -6.01 3.22 -2.51
CA CYS A 74 -7.46 3.09 -2.50
C CYS A 74 -8.17 4.42 -2.80
N ALA A 75 -7.79 5.48 -2.08
CA ALA A 75 -8.31 6.83 -2.33
C ALA A 75 -8.02 7.31 -3.77
N SER A 76 -6.82 7.00 -4.28
CA SER A 76 -6.40 7.36 -5.64
C SER A 76 -7.18 6.58 -6.70
N TYR A 77 -7.48 5.30 -6.44
CA TYR A 77 -8.34 4.53 -7.32
C TYR A 77 -9.71 5.18 -7.45
N ASN A 78 -10.32 5.57 -6.33
CA ASN A 78 -11.63 6.22 -6.35
C ASN A 78 -11.62 7.53 -7.15
N ARG A 79 -10.61 8.37 -6.92
CA ARG A 79 -10.42 9.62 -7.67
C ARG A 79 -10.26 9.36 -9.17
N ASN A 80 -9.37 8.44 -9.56
CA ASN A 80 -8.99 8.26 -10.96
C ASN A 80 -10.03 7.48 -11.77
N SER A 81 -10.77 6.58 -11.14
CA SER A 81 -11.84 5.82 -11.78
C SER A 81 -13.20 6.52 -11.79
N GLY A 82 -13.36 7.59 -10.99
CA GLY A 82 -14.67 8.21 -10.73
C GLY A 82 -15.62 7.31 -9.91
N SER A 83 -15.13 6.22 -9.32
CA SER A 83 -15.90 5.29 -8.50
C SER A 83 -15.63 5.50 -7.01
N LYS A 84 -16.57 5.11 -6.14
CA LYS A 84 -16.36 5.05 -4.68
C LYS A 84 -16.38 3.60 -4.16
N ILE A 85 -16.02 2.66 -5.04
CA ILE A 85 -16.04 1.23 -4.74
C ILE A 85 -14.85 0.81 -3.88
N CYS A 86 -13.70 1.48 -3.94
CA CYS A 86 -12.61 1.17 -3.03
C CYS A 86 -12.90 1.80 -1.67
N ARG A 87 -13.35 0.99 -0.73
CA ARG A 87 -13.68 1.47 0.61
C ARG A 87 -12.61 1.09 1.63
N GLY A 88 -11.70 0.19 1.26
CA GLY A 88 -10.70 -0.38 2.15
C GLY A 88 -9.66 -1.21 1.42
N ALA A 89 -8.66 -1.67 2.16
CA ALA A 89 -7.60 -2.51 1.63
C ALA A 89 -6.98 -3.43 2.70
N ALA A 90 -6.53 -4.61 2.29
CA ALA A 90 -5.72 -5.51 3.10
C ALA A 90 -4.25 -5.24 2.82
N PHE A 91 -3.50 -4.84 3.84
CA PHE A 91 -2.06 -4.65 3.77
C PHE A 91 -1.36 -5.84 4.42
N LYS A 92 -0.67 -6.64 3.61
CA LYS A 92 0.10 -7.80 4.06
C LYS A 92 1.58 -7.43 4.11
N ALA A 93 2.17 -7.48 5.30
CA ALA A 93 3.53 -6.99 5.53
C ALA A 93 4.62 -7.86 4.88
N ASP A 94 4.37 -9.17 4.81
CA ASP A 94 5.28 -10.15 4.23
C ASP A 94 5.23 -10.10 2.69
N LEU A 95 6.21 -9.42 2.10
CA LEU A 95 6.36 -9.34 0.64
C LEU A 95 6.76 -10.69 0.05
N THR A 96 7.57 -11.47 0.76
CA THR A 96 8.03 -12.80 0.31
C THR A 96 6.85 -13.74 0.10
N ALA A 97 5.90 -13.74 1.04
CA ALA A 97 4.73 -14.60 0.96
C ALA A 97 3.68 -14.10 -0.03
N ASN A 98 3.52 -12.78 -0.17
CA ASN A 98 2.37 -12.21 -0.87
C ASN A 98 2.64 -11.73 -2.29
N VAL A 99 3.80 -11.13 -2.57
CA VAL A 99 4.09 -10.59 -3.91
C VAL A 99 4.14 -11.69 -4.97
N PRO A 100 4.78 -12.86 -4.75
CA PRO A 100 4.83 -13.92 -5.77
C PRO A 100 3.48 -14.63 -5.99
N VAL A 101 2.61 -14.67 -4.98
CA VAL A 101 1.35 -15.44 -5.02
C VAL A 101 0.17 -14.57 -5.46
N ASN A 102 0.09 -13.35 -4.93
CA ASN A 102 -1.03 -12.44 -5.13
C ASN A 102 -0.71 -11.28 -6.10
N PHE A 103 0.52 -11.24 -6.66
CA PHE A 103 1.01 -10.17 -7.52
C PHE A 103 1.03 -8.77 -6.85
N GLY A 104 1.00 -8.75 -5.52
CA GLY A 104 0.95 -7.56 -4.69
C GLY A 104 0.71 -7.90 -3.23
N ASN A 105 0.79 -6.90 -2.36
CA ASN A 105 0.57 -7.07 -0.93
C ASN A 105 -0.48 -6.10 -0.36
N CYS A 106 -0.99 -5.19 -1.20
CA CYS A 106 -2.09 -4.30 -0.91
C CYS A 106 -3.30 -4.68 -1.78
N CYS A 107 -4.27 -5.40 -1.20
CA CYS A 107 -5.47 -5.86 -1.90
C CYS A 107 -6.65 -4.94 -1.57
N LYS A 108 -7.24 -4.27 -2.56
CA LYS A 108 -8.33 -3.30 -2.37
C LYS A 108 -9.70 -3.97 -2.42
N TYR A 109 -10.64 -3.60 -1.56
CA TYR A 109 -11.99 -4.20 -1.55
C TYR A 109 -13.11 -3.19 -1.19
N PRO A 110 -14.40 -3.52 -1.44
CA PRO A 110 -15.54 -2.63 -1.24
C PRO A 110 -16.11 -2.56 0.20
N ARG A 111 -15.26 -2.66 1.23
CA ARG A 111 -15.63 -2.45 2.65
C ARG A 111 -14.83 -1.32 3.28
N TRP A 112 -15.44 -0.54 4.18
CA TRP A 112 -14.89 0.70 4.78
C TRP A 112 -13.81 0.50 5.85
N GLU A 113 -12.81 -0.34 5.59
CA GLU A 113 -11.80 -0.72 6.60
C GLU A 113 -10.46 -1.00 5.93
N ILE A 114 -9.35 -0.57 6.53
CA ILE A 114 -8.03 -1.07 6.17
C ILE A 114 -7.66 -2.14 7.17
N VAL A 115 -7.60 -3.39 6.70
CA VAL A 115 -7.09 -4.49 7.51
C VAL A 115 -5.61 -4.67 7.27
N VAL A 116 -4.90 -4.97 8.34
CA VAL A 116 -3.45 -5.13 8.32
C VAL A 116 -3.14 -6.52 8.82
N MET A 117 -2.48 -7.31 7.98
CA MET A 117 -1.87 -8.54 8.42
C MET A 117 -0.46 -8.25 8.93
N CYS A 118 -0.41 -8.24 10.27
CA CYS A 118 0.73 -8.50 11.17
C CYS A 118 1.87 -9.30 10.53
#